data_AF-A0A972F5K7-F1
#
_entry.id   AF-A0A972F5K7-F1
#
_cell.length_a   1.000
_cell.length_b   1.000
_cell.length_c   1.000
_cell.angle_alpha   90.00
_cell.angle_beta   90.00
_cell.angle_gamma   90.00
#
_symmetry.space_group_name_H-M   'P 1'
#
loop_
_entity.id
_entity.type
_entity.pdbx_description
1 polymer ?
#
loop_
_entity_poly.entity_id
_entity_poly.type
_entity_poly.pdbx_seq_one_letter_code
_entity_poly.pdbx_strand_id
1 'polypeptide(L)'
;MSNSNSNKIKFGIYGIALLMMGIIGISGALATIGANFPDVSELAIQNLIAIPCIVVIPVTVLVGKLMESISKKVIALVGAVLFLIGGVAPAFMSNFTLILVMRGIFGVGVGVAQVVSTALVAENFEGAEREKVQGNLQACQMLGCALLVFTAGALADVKYNLAYYVHFIAIITIVLVLLGVPNKKPVGAGVSGEQKPKTRMTKGAWTMAALTFALFIIGQTYSVQLSYLVVEKGIGSSTQAGLGIAFFAIGGFVMGLLFGKVSSKVKTYIIALGIAVMALGCFIVTFAGGMAACHTGSLLYGMGLSMALPGIFITTTTSVDPFSAGMAISIVTALQNLAQFCNPYLYSFIASALRTEKIVFTQLLLTSVLLAVLAVCMAVWGMKKKKEAADCSV
;
A
#
# COMPACT_ATOMS: atom_id res chain seq x y z
N MET A 1 -26.35 17.42 -8.34
CA MET A 1 -26.57 15.98 -8.64
C MET A 1 -27.72 15.47 -7.77
N SER A 2 -28.62 14.62 -8.29
CA SER A 2 -29.58 13.89 -7.44
C SER A 2 -28.81 12.99 -6.45
N ASN A 3 -29.25 12.93 -5.18
CA ASN A 3 -28.63 12.12 -4.13
C ASN A 3 -28.45 10.64 -4.54
N SER A 4 -29.35 10.09 -5.36
CA SER A 4 -29.28 8.72 -5.86
C SER A 4 -28.08 8.50 -6.81
N ASN A 5 -27.79 9.46 -7.69
CA ASN A 5 -26.65 9.37 -8.60
C ASN A 5 -25.31 9.56 -7.88
N SER A 6 -25.25 10.45 -6.89
CA SER A 6 -24.05 10.63 -6.04
C SER A 6 -23.69 9.33 -5.32
N ASN A 7 -24.67 8.64 -4.74
CA ASN A 7 -24.43 7.38 -4.03
C ASN A 7 -23.96 6.25 -4.95
N LYS A 8 -24.54 6.12 -6.16
CA LYS A 8 -24.08 5.13 -7.16
C LYS A 8 -22.61 5.33 -7.53
N ILE A 9 -22.18 6.58 -7.73
CA ILE A 9 -20.78 6.91 -8.04
C ILE A 9 -19.87 6.51 -6.88
N LYS A 10 -20.26 6.83 -5.64
CA LYS A 10 -19.51 6.43 -4.44
C LYS A 10 -19.30 4.93 -4.37
N PHE A 11 -20.35 4.12 -4.58
CA PHE A 11 -20.24 2.66 -4.60
C PHE A 11 -19.28 2.15 -5.68
N GLY A 12 -19.32 2.73 -6.88
CA GLY A 12 -18.37 2.39 -7.94
C GLY A 12 -16.92 2.68 -7.55
N ILE A 13 -16.65 3.86 -6.98
CA ILE A 13 -15.33 4.26 -6.50
C ILE A 13 -14.84 3.34 -5.37
N TYR A 14 -15.70 3.04 -4.39
CA TYR A 14 -15.35 2.16 -3.28
C TYR A 14 -15.09 0.73 -3.74
N GLY A 15 -15.81 0.25 -4.75
CA GLY A 15 -15.53 -1.02 -5.42
C GLY A 15 -14.13 -1.07 -6.02
N ILE A 16 -13.67 0.02 -6.67
CA ILE A 16 -12.30 0.12 -7.19
C ILE A 16 -11.28 0.14 -6.03
N ALA A 17 -11.60 0.81 -4.93
CA ALA A 17 -10.73 0.93 -3.77
C ALA A 17 -10.36 -0.43 -3.15
N LEU A 18 -11.28 -1.40 -3.17
CA LEU A 18 -11.02 -2.79 -2.71
C LEU A 18 -9.82 -3.44 -3.41
N LEU A 19 -9.49 -3.03 -4.64
CA LEU A 19 -8.40 -3.59 -5.43
C LEU A 19 -7.05 -2.92 -5.16
N MET A 20 -7.03 -1.72 -4.56
CA MET A 20 -5.82 -0.89 -4.47
C MET A 20 -4.69 -1.51 -3.63
N MET A 21 -5.02 -2.40 -2.69
CA MET A 21 -4.07 -3.14 -1.85
C MET A 21 -3.93 -4.62 -2.25
N GLY A 22 -4.40 -5.00 -3.44
CA GLY A 22 -4.37 -6.39 -3.86
C GLY A 22 -2.96 -6.99 -3.98
N ILE A 23 -1.91 -6.17 -4.11
CA ILE A 23 -0.51 -6.64 -4.20
C ILE A 23 -0.11 -7.45 -2.97
N ILE A 24 -0.44 -6.96 -1.79
CA ILE A 24 -0.19 -7.66 -0.53
C ILE A 24 -1.26 -8.71 -0.24
N GLY A 25 -2.30 -8.87 -1.08
CA GLY A 25 -3.44 -9.75 -0.84
C GLY A 25 -3.09 -11.23 -0.62
N ILE A 26 -1.96 -11.70 -1.15
CA ILE A 26 -1.47 -13.08 -0.96
C ILE A 26 -0.39 -13.22 0.12
N SER A 27 -0.04 -12.14 0.82
CA SER A 27 1.04 -12.11 1.82
C SER A 27 0.85 -13.14 2.93
N GLY A 28 -0.38 -13.34 3.41
CA GLY A 28 -0.71 -14.33 4.43
C GLY A 28 -0.44 -15.78 4.02
N ALA A 29 -0.36 -16.05 2.72
CA ALA A 29 -0.13 -17.37 2.14
C ALA A 29 1.31 -17.60 1.67
N LEU A 30 2.22 -16.61 1.78
CA LEU A 30 3.56 -16.69 1.17
C LEU A 30 4.37 -17.89 1.66
N ALA A 31 4.34 -18.19 2.97
CA ALA A 31 5.05 -19.32 3.52
C ALA A 31 4.55 -20.66 2.94
N THR A 32 3.23 -20.83 2.84
CA THR A 32 2.63 -22.04 2.24
C THR A 32 2.91 -22.14 0.74
N ILE A 33 2.85 -21.03 0.01
CA ILE A 33 3.21 -21.01 -1.41
C ILE A 33 4.68 -21.42 -1.57
N GLY A 34 5.59 -20.82 -0.80
CA GLY A 34 7.01 -21.16 -0.83
C GLY A 34 7.30 -22.62 -0.54
N ALA A 35 6.63 -23.21 0.45
CA ALA A 35 6.77 -24.63 0.78
C ALA A 35 6.36 -25.58 -0.36
N ASN A 36 5.53 -25.13 -1.31
CA ASN A 36 5.10 -25.91 -2.48
C ASN A 36 5.97 -25.68 -3.73
N PHE A 37 6.99 -24.82 -3.65
CA PHE A 37 7.98 -24.60 -4.70
C PHE A 37 9.41 -24.75 -4.12
N PRO A 38 9.83 -25.96 -3.73
CA PRO A 38 11.09 -26.17 -2.99
C PRO A 38 12.34 -25.79 -3.79
N ASP A 39 12.27 -25.84 -5.12
CA ASP A 39 13.38 -25.46 -6.01
C ASP A 39 13.47 -23.94 -6.24
N VAL A 40 12.53 -23.16 -5.69
CA VAL A 40 12.44 -21.71 -5.85
C VAL A 40 12.92 -21.04 -4.56
N SER A 41 13.82 -20.06 -4.69
CA SER A 41 14.32 -19.32 -3.53
C SER A 41 13.23 -18.47 -2.88
N GLU A 42 13.35 -18.19 -1.58
CA GLU A 42 12.44 -17.30 -0.85
C GLU A 42 12.34 -15.93 -1.54
N LEU A 43 13.46 -15.37 -2.02
CA LEU A 43 13.50 -14.13 -2.80
C LEU A 43 12.56 -14.19 -4.03
N ALA A 44 12.54 -15.31 -4.74
CA ALA A 44 11.66 -15.50 -5.88
C ALA A 44 10.19 -15.62 -5.45
N ILE A 45 9.88 -16.22 -4.30
CA ILE A 45 8.53 -16.19 -3.70
C ILE A 45 8.12 -14.76 -3.33
N GLN A 46 9.01 -13.97 -2.74
CA GLN A 46 8.75 -12.57 -2.41
C GLN A 46 8.51 -11.70 -3.66
N ASN A 47 9.03 -12.10 -4.82
CA ASN A 47 8.75 -11.44 -6.09
C ASN A 47 7.30 -11.53 -6.55
N LEU A 48 6.50 -12.43 -5.97
CA LEU A 48 5.04 -12.43 -6.15
C LEU A 48 4.41 -11.11 -5.67
N ILE A 49 5.03 -10.40 -4.73
CA ILE A 49 4.62 -9.07 -4.27
C ILE A 49 5.43 -7.99 -4.99
N ALA A 50 6.74 -8.17 -5.13
CA ALA A 50 7.65 -7.14 -5.66
C ALA A 50 7.40 -6.77 -7.14
N ILE A 51 7.19 -7.77 -8.01
CA ILE A 51 6.99 -7.54 -9.45
C ILE A 51 5.77 -6.64 -9.73
N PRO A 52 4.59 -6.87 -9.11
CA PRO A 52 3.47 -5.95 -9.23
C PRO A 52 3.84 -4.49 -8.89
N CYS A 53 4.63 -4.26 -7.83
CA CYS A 53 5.02 -2.91 -7.39
C CYS A 53 5.81 -2.16 -8.47
N ILE A 54 6.79 -2.81 -9.12
CA ILE A 54 7.57 -2.14 -10.17
C ILE A 54 6.71 -1.85 -11.41
N VAL A 55 5.73 -2.71 -11.72
CA VAL A 55 4.80 -2.51 -12.85
C VAL A 55 3.82 -1.36 -12.59
N VAL A 56 3.39 -1.14 -11.35
CA VAL A 56 2.49 -0.04 -10.99
C VAL A 56 3.07 1.33 -11.40
N ILE A 57 4.39 1.53 -11.28
CA ILE A 57 5.04 2.82 -11.55
C ILE A 57 4.77 3.32 -12.98
N PRO A 58 5.18 2.65 -14.07
CA PRO A 58 4.90 3.10 -15.43
C PRO A 58 3.41 3.10 -15.75
N VAL A 59 2.64 2.17 -15.18
CA VAL A 59 1.19 2.09 -15.40
C VAL A 59 0.48 3.33 -14.86
N THR A 60 0.87 3.84 -13.69
CA THR A 60 0.23 5.04 -13.13
C THR A 60 0.40 6.27 -14.03
N VAL A 61 1.58 6.42 -14.64
CA VAL A 61 1.87 7.49 -15.61
C VAL A 61 1.09 7.29 -16.90
N LEU A 62 1.04 6.06 -17.41
CA LEU A 62 0.30 5.71 -18.63
C LEU A 62 -1.20 5.97 -18.47
N VAL A 63 -1.78 5.52 -17.35
CA VAL A 63 -3.20 5.71 -17.03
C VAL A 63 -3.55 7.17 -16.90
N GLY A 64 -2.66 7.99 -16.31
CA GLY A 64 -2.80 9.45 -16.28
C GLY A 64 -3.06 10.05 -17.66
N LYS A 65 -2.26 9.65 -18.67
CA LYS A 65 -2.43 10.08 -20.06
C LYS A 65 -3.66 9.48 -20.73
N LEU A 66 -3.94 8.19 -20.49
CA LEU A 66 -5.11 7.51 -21.08
C LEU A 66 -6.43 8.15 -20.63
N MET A 67 -6.49 8.72 -19.42
CA MET A 67 -7.69 9.42 -18.94
C MET A 67 -8.01 10.71 -19.71
N GLU A 68 -7.08 11.25 -20.51
CA GLU A 68 -7.31 12.42 -21.38
C GLU A 68 -8.08 12.04 -22.67
N SER A 69 -8.02 10.76 -23.08
CA SER A 69 -8.58 10.27 -24.35
C SER A 69 -9.57 9.11 -24.21
N ILE A 70 -9.57 8.42 -23.06
CA ILE A 70 -10.44 7.28 -22.76
C ILE A 70 -11.21 7.56 -21.46
N SER A 71 -12.49 7.18 -21.42
CA SER A 71 -13.30 7.40 -20.23
C SER A 71 -12.77 6.62 -19.03
N LYS A 72 -12.82 7.25 -17.85
CA LYS A 72 -12.38 6.64 -16.58
C LYS A 72 -13.12 5.31 -16.29
N LYS A 73 -14.38 5.19 -16.72
CA LYS A 73 -15.15 3.94 -16.61
C LYS A 73 -14.49 2.79 -17.38
N VAL A 74 -14.14 3.01 -18.66
CA VAL A 74 -13.53 1.98 -19.51
C VAL A 74 -12.16 1.58 -18.94
N ILE A 75 -11.35 2.55 -18.55
CA ILE A 75 -10.04 2.28 -17.94
C ILE A 75 -10.20 1.46 -16.66
N ALA A 76 -11.13 1.82 -15.76
CA ALA A 76 -11.40 1.06 -14.53
C ALA A 76 -11.81 -0.39 -14.82
N LEU A 77 -12.66 -0.63 -15.81
CA LEU A 77 -13.10 -1.98 -16.19
C LEU A 77 -11.94 -2.82 -16.75
N VAL A 78 -11.14 -2.25 -17.65
CA VAL A 78 -9.94 -2.92 -18.18
C VAL A 78 -8.97 -3.26 -17.04
N GLY A 79 -8.72 -2.31 -16.14
CA GLY A 79 -7.88 -2.54 -14.96
C GLY A 79 -8.41 -3.66 -14.05
N ALA A 80 -9.72 -3.68 -13.78
CA ALA A 80 -10.34 -4.73 -12.97
C ALA A 80 -10.28 -6.11 -13.64
N VAL A 81 -10.41 -6.18 -14.97
CA VAL A 81 -10.24 -7.42 -15.74
C VAL A 81 -8.79 -7.90 -15.71
N LEU A 82 -7.80 -7.00 -15.88
CA LEU A 82 -6.38 -7.35 -15.77
C LEU A 82 -6.00 -7.80 -14.35
N PHE A 83 -6.57 -7.16 -13.32
CA PHE A 83 -6.45 -7.59 -11.94
C PHE A 83 -7.01 -9.01 -11.76
N LEU A 84 -8.21 -9.28 -12.30
CA LEU A 84 -8.85 -10.59 -12.20
C LEU A 84 -8.01 -11.68 -12.87
N ILE A 85 -7.61 -11.46 -14.13
CA ILE A 85 -6.84 -12.44 -14.91
C ILE A 85 -5.47 -12.67 -14.27
N GLY A 86 -4.69 -11.60 -14.02
CA GLY A 86 -3.36 -11.72 -13.44
C GLY A 86 -3.36 -12.24 -12.00
N GLY A 87 -4.47 -12.06 -11.28
CA GLY A 87 -4.64 -12.52 -9.90
C GLY A 87 -5.09 -13.98 -9.79
N VAL A 88 -6.00 -14.43 -10.66
CA VAL A 88 -6.62 -15.76 -10.60
C VAL A 88 -5.86 -16.79 -11.44
N ALA A 89 -5.31 -16.42 -12.59
CA ALA A 89 -4.62 -17.36 -13.49
C ALA A 89 -3.50 -18.17 -12.80
N PRO A 90 -2.69 -17.61 -11.87
CA PRO A 90 -1.72 -18.39 -11.10
C PRO A 90 -2.27 -19.62 -10.37
N ALA A 91 -3.56 -19.64 -10.01
CA ALA A 91 -4.19 -20.79 -9.36
C ALA A 91 -4.11 -22.08 -10.21
N PHE A 92 -3.99 -21.94 -11.52
CA PHE A 92 -3.98 -23.04 -12.49
C PHE A 92 -2.58 -23.34 -13.04
N MET A 93 -1.54 -22.69 -12.52
CA MET A 93 -0.19 -22.75 -13.07
C MET A 93 0.73 -23.51 -12.14
N SER A 94 1.55 -24.39 -12.73
CA SER A 94 2.64 -25.09 -12.02
C SER A 94 4.01 -24.50 -12.32
N ASN A 95 4.14 -23.68 -13.38
CA ASN A 95 5.40 -23.02 -13.72
C ASN A 95 5.51 -21.68 -12.97
N PHE A 96 6.51 -21.57 -12.08
CA PHE A 96 6.70 -20.39 -11.24
C PHE A 96 7.01 -19.12 -12.06
N THR A 97 7.76 -19.22 -13.15
CA THR A 97 8.02 -18.07 -14.04
C THR A 97 6.73 -17.54 -14.66
N LEU A 98 5.82 -18.43 -15.09
CA LEU A 98 4.53 -18.03 -15.64
C LEU A 98 3.65 -17.35 -14.58
N ILE A 99 3.70 -17.82 -13.34
CA ILE A 99 3.06 -17.16 -12.19
C ILE A 99 3.60 -15.72 -12.05
N LEU A 100 4.91 -15.51 -12.10
CA LEU A 100 5.50 -14.16 -12.02
C LEU A 100 5.05 -13.24 -13.16
N VAL A 101 4.92 -13.77 -14.38
CA VAL A 101 4.37 -13.00 -15.53
C VAL A 101 2.94 -12.55 -15.25
N MET A 102 2.09 -13.44 -14.73
CA MET A 102 0.73 -13.09 -14.33
C MET A 102 0.69 -12.05 -13.20
N ARG A 103 1.65 -12.10 -12.26
CA ARG A 103 1.83 -11.06 -11.23
C ARG A 103 2.21 -9.70 -11.82
N GLY A 104 2.93 -9.68 -12.95
CA GLY A 104 3.14 -8.45 -13.72
C GLY A 104 1.83 -7.88 -14.26
N ILE A 105 1.01 -8.70 -14.92
CA ILE A 105 -0.32 -8.30 -15.43
C ILE A 105 -1.22 -7.81 -14.29
N PHE A 106 -1.18 -8.48 -13.15
CA PHE A 106 -1.87 -8.08 -11.95
C PHE A 106 -1.48 -6.68 -11.47
N GLY A 107 -0.17 -6.36 -11.49
CA GLY A 107 0.34 -5.03 -11.16
C GLY A 107 -0.26 -3.92 -12.03
N VAL A 108 -0.56 -4.20 -13.31
CA VAL A 108 -1.26 -3.27 -14.19
C VAL A 108 -2.66 -2.97 -13.66
N GLY A 109 -3.41 -4.01 -13.28
CA GLY A 109 -4.76 -3.85 -12.72
C GLY A 109 -4.78 -3.03 -11.43
N VAL A 110 -3.81 -3.28 -10.53
CA VAL A 110 -3.68 -2.50 -9.29
C VAL A 110 -3.32 -1.05 -9.57
N GLY A 111 -2.35 -0.79 -10.45
CA GLY A 111 -1.93 0.57 -10.80
C GLY A 111 -3.06 1.39 -11.41
N VAL A 112 -3.87 0.77 -12.28
CA VAL A 112 -5.10 1.37 -12.81
C VAL A 112 -6.07 1.72 -11.69
N ALA A 113 -6.34 0.77 -10.78
CA ALA A 113 -7.27 0.98 -9.69
C ALA A 113 -6.86 2.16 -8.78
N GLN A 114 -5.56 2.29 -8.47
CA GLN A 114 -5.03 3.37 -7.63
C GLN A 114 -5.21 4.77 -8.26
N VAL A 115 -4.95 4.89 -9.56
CA VAL A 115 -5.05 6.19 -10.26
C VAL A 115 -6.51 6.56 -10.53
N VAL A 116 -7.30 5.63 -11.05
CA VAL A 116 -8.66 5.93 -11.51
C VAL A 116 -9.61 6.22 -10.34
N SER A 117 -9.46 5.52 -9.20
CA SER A 117 -10.30 5.77 -8.02
C SER A 117 -10.17 7.21 -7.52
N THR A 118 -8.94 7.69 -7.37
CA THR A 118 -8.63 9.06 -6.91
C THR A 118 -9.10 10.10 -7.93
N ALA A 119 -8.92 9.84 -9.23
CA ALA A 119 -9.38 10.73 -10.28
C ALA A 119 -10.92 10.84 -10.34
N LEU A 120 -11.64 9.74 -10.11
CA LEU A 120 -13.10 9.73 -10.04
C LEU A 120 -13.62 10.51 -8.82
N VAL A 121 -12.94 10.46 -7.68
CA VAL A 121 -13.29 11.30 -6.52
C VAL A 121 -13.14 12.78 -6.86
N ALA A 122 -12.00 13.16 -7.44
CA ALA A 122 -11.72 14.55 -7.80
C ALA A 122 -12.68 15.11 -8.86
N GLU A 123 -13.17 14.30 -9.78
CA GLU A 123 -14.09 14.74 -10.85
C GLU A 123 -15.55 14.86 -10.38
N ASN A 124 -15.96 14.13 -9.34
CA ASN A 124 -17.39 14.02 -8.99
C ASN A 124 -17.75 14.68 -7.65
N PHE A 125 -16.77 15.08 -6.83
CA PHE A 125 -17.01 15.64 -5.50
C PHE A 125 -16.10 16.84 -5.21
N GLU A 126 -16.63 17.81 -4.46
CA GLU A 126 -15.93 19.03 -4.05
C GLU A 126 -16.10 19.29 -2.54
N GLY A 127 -15.26 20.17 -2.00
CA GLY A 127 -15.30 20.60 -0.59
C GLY A 127 -15.32 19.45 0.41
N ALA A 128 -16.13 19.59 1.46
CA ALA A 128 -16.24 18.61 2.54
C ALA A 128 -16.73 17.22 2.08
N GLU A 129 -17.52 17.15 1.00
CA GLU A 129 -17.98 15.87 0.47
C GLU A 129 -16.82 15.10 -0.16
N ARG A 130 -15.91 15.78 -0.88
CA ARG A 130 -14.70 15.17 -1.44
C ARG A 130 -13.81 14.56 -0.37
N GLU A 131 -13.59 15.29 0.72
CA GLU A 131 -12.80 14.81 1.87
C GLU A 131 -13.43 13.56 2.50
N LYS A 132 -14.74 13.57 2.71
CA LYS A 132 -15.49 12.42 3.23
C LYS A 132 -15.39 11.20 2.31
N VAL A 133 -15.54 11.40 0.99
CA VAL A 133 -15.43 10.31 0.02
C VAL A 133 -14.01 9.76 -0.04
N GLN A 134 -12.99 10.63 0.04
CA GLN A 134 -11.58 10.22 0.10
C GLN A 134 -11.29 9.38 1.35
N GLY A 135 -11.82 9.77 2.51
CA GLY A 135 -11.69 8.99 3.76
C GLY A 135 -12.31 7.61 3.64
N ASN A 136 -13.53 7.52 3.08
CA ASN A 136 -14.19 6.24 2.83
C ASN A 136 -13.46 5.38 1.79
N LEU A 137 -12.86 5.99 0.77
CA LEU A 137 -12.02 5.29 -0.21
C LEU A 137 -10.85 4.60 0.48
N GLN A 138 -10.13 5.30 1.39
CA GLN A 138 -9.04 4.70 2.17
C GLN A 138 -9.54 3.58 3.10
N ALA A 139 -10.72 3.75 3.70
CA ALA A 139 -11.34 2.70 4.51
C ALA A 139 -11.64 1.43 3.70
N CYS A 140 -12.25 1.58 2.53
CA CYS A 140 -12.53 0.46 1.62
C CYS A 140 -11.23 -0.20 1.13
N GLN A 141 -10.18 0.58 0.88
CA GLN A 141 -8.86 0.03 0.54
C GLN A 141 -8.32 -0.88 1.66
N MET A 142 -8.38 -0.45 2.92
CA MET A 142 -7.94 -1.28 4.06
C MET A 142 -8.84 -2.50 4.27
N LEU A 143 -10.15 -2.36 4.06
CA LEU A 143 -11.07 -3.49 4.10
C LEU A 143 -10.74 -4.53 3.01
N GLY A 144 -10.47 -4.09 1.78
CA GLY A 144 -10.03 -4.95 0.70
C GLY A 144 -8.74 -5.70 1.05
N CYS A 145 -7.76 -4.99 1.63
CA CYS A 145 -6.53 -5.61 2.15
C CYS A 145 -6.84 -6.71 3.17
N ALA A 146 -7.62 -6.41 4.20
CA ALA A 146 -7.95 -7.36 5.26
C ALA A 146 -8.64 -8.63 4.70
N LEU A 147 -9.64 -8.43 3.84
CA LEU A 147 -10.39 -9.52 3.21
C LEU A 147 -9.47 -10.39 2.36
N LEU A 148 -8.69 -9.79 1.47
CA LEU A 148 -7.80 -10.53 0.58
C LEU A 148 -6.77 -11.35 1.37
N VAL A 149 -6.11 -10.74 2.34
CA VAL A 149 -5.02 -11.42 3.07
C VAL A 149 -5.52 -12.53 3.99
N PHE A 150 -6.61 -12.28 4.71
CA PHE A 150 -7.24 -13.30 5.54
C PHE A 150 -7.72 -14.48 4.69
N THR A 151 -8.48 -14.20 3.62
CA THR A 151 -9.02 -15.26 2.75
C THR A 151 -7.92 -16.00 2.01
N ALA A 152 -6.81 -15.35 1.63
CA ALA A 152 -5.69 -16.00 0.99
C ALA A 152 -5.01 -16.98 1.94
N GLY A 153 -4.79 -16.57 3.19
CA GLY A 153 -4.26 -17.46 4.23
C GLY A 153 -5.18 -18.66 4.49
N ALA A 154 -6.49 -18.42 4.60
CA ALA A 154 -7.48 -19.48 4.80
C ALA A 154 -7.57 -20.47 3.64
N LEU A 155 -7.52 -19.99 2.41
CA LEU A 155 -7.51 -20.84 1.22
C LEU A 155 -6.19 -21.61 1.07
N ALA A 156 -5.07 -21.00 1.45
CA ALA A 156 -3.76 -21.64 1.41
C ALA A 156 -3.64 -22.83 2.37
N ASP A 157 -4.28 -22.76 3.55
CA ASP A 157 -4.35 -23.88 4.50
C ASP A 157 -5.05 -25.11 3.88
N VAL A 158 -5.95 -24.91 2.91
CA VAL A 158 -6.56 -26.01 2.14
C VAL A 158 -5.64 -26.48 1.02
N LYS A 159 -5.24 -25.57 0.12
CA LYS A 159 -4.25 -25.81 -0.94
C LYS A 159 -3.59 -24.48 -1.34
N TYR A 160 -2.28 -24.46 -1.51
CA TYR A 160 -1.50 -23.24 -1.76
C TYR A 160 -2.02 -22.40 -2.94
N ASN A 161 -2.43 -23.04 -4.03
CA ASN A 161 -2.86 -22.36 -5.26
C ASN A 161 -4.25 -21.72 -5.13
N LEU A 162 -5.07 -22.14 -4.16
CA LEU A 162 -6.37 -21.52 -3.90
C LEU A 162 -6.24 -20.11 -3.34
N ALA A 163 -5.08 -19.75 -2.76
CA ALA A 163 -4.80 -18.40 -2.28
C ALA A 163 -4.97 -17.34 -3.37
N TYR A 164 -4.83 -17.69 -4.65
CA TYR A 164 -5.00 -16.79 -5.78
C TYR A 164 -6.47 -16.50 -6.13
N TYR A 165 -7.43 -17.31 -5.67
CA TYR A 165 -8.86 -17.09 -5.91
C TYR A 165 -9.45 -15.90 -5.16
N VAL A 166 -8.74 -15.36 -4.18
CA VAL A 166 -9.13 -14.10 -3.51
C VAL A 166 -9.33 -12.94 -4.48
N HIS A 167 -8.62 -12.97 -5.62
CA HIS A 167 -8.71 -11.94 -6.64
C HIS A 167 -10.04 -11.95 -7.42
N PHE A 168 -10.93 -12.95 -7.21
CA PHE A 168 -12.31 -12.92 -7.69
C PHE A 168 -13.12 -11.73 -7.13
N ILE A 169 -12.64 -11.06 -6.06
CA ILE A 169 -13.22 -9.80 -5.59
C ILE A 169 -13.33 -8.74 -6.71
N ALA A 170 -12.48 -8.81 -7.74
CA ALA A 170 -12.56 -7.94 -8.90
C ALA A 170 -13.88 -8.08 -9.69
N ILE A 171 -14.57 -9.23 -9.62
CA ILE A 171 -15.90 -9.39 -10.22
C ILE A 171 -16.89 -8.43 -9.54
N ILE A 172 -16.85 -8.32 -8.21
CA ILE A 172 -17.69 -7.38 -7.46
C ILE A 172 -17.35 -5.96 -7.90
N THR A 173 -16.07 -5.61 -8.00
CA THR A 173 -15.64 -4.31 -8.50
C THR A 173 -16.16 -4.03 -9.92
N ILE A 174 -16.07 -4.99 -10.85
CA ILE A 174 -16.58 -4.84 -12.22
C ILE A 174 -18.08 -4.51 -12.21
N VAL A 175 -18.87 -5.25 -11.44
CA VAL A 175 -20.32 -5.00 -11.30
C VAL A 175 -20.58 -3.61 -10.73
N LEU A 176 -19.88 -3.22 -9.66
CA LEU A 176 -20.03 -1.89 -9.05
C LEU A 176 -19.61 -0.76 -9.99
N VAL A 177 -18.58 -0.95 -10.81
CA VAL A 177 -18.14 0.04 -11.81
C VAL A 177 -19.15 0.15 -12.95
N LEU A 178 -19.71 -0.97 -13.42
CA LEU A 178 -20.75 -0.98 -14.45
C LEU A 178 -21.99 -0.22 -14.01
N LEU A 179 -22.43 -0.42 -12.77
CA LEU A 179 -23.64 0.18 -12.20
C LEU A 179 -23.43 1.61 -11.68
N GLY A 180 -22.24 1.91 -11.16
CA GLY A 180 -21.96 3.11 -10.38
C GLY A 180 -21.22 4.21 -11.12
N VAL A 181 -20.26 3.86 -11.98
CA VAL A 181 -19.38 4.84 -12.62
C VAL A 181 -19.99 5.34 -13.94
N PRO A 182 -20.18 6.65 -14.12
CA PRO A 182 -20.75 7.22 -15.34
C PRO A 182 -19.74 7.13 -16.48
N ASN A 183 -20.23 6.78 -17.67
CA ASN A 183 -19.41 6.78 -18.88
C ASN A 183 -19.36 8.19 -19.48
N LYS A 184 -18.65 9.11 -18.79
CA LYS A 184 -18.42 10.45 -19.33
C LYS A 184 -17.38 10.37 -20.44
N LYS A 185 -17.65 11.03 -21.57
CA LYS A 185 -16.60 11.26 -22.57
C LYS A 185 -15.46 12.02 -21.89
N PRO A 186 -14.20 11.68 -22.20
CA PRO A 186 -13.09 12.53 -21.78
C PRO A 186 -13.40 13.95 -22.25
N VAL A 187 -13.31 14.92 -21.35
CA VAL A 187 -13.29 16.33 -21.76
C VAL A 187 -11.97 16.47 -22.50
N GLY A 188 -12.05 16.44 -23.83
CA GLY A 188 -10.88 16.33 -24.69
C GLY A 188 -9.85 17.43 -24.40
N ALA A 189 -8.59 17.03 -24.49
CA ALA A 189 -7.41 17.82 -24.79
C ALA A 189 -7.71 19.28 -25.20
N GLY A 190 -7.82 20.15 -24.20
CA GLY A 190 -8.20 21.55 -24.37
C GLY A 190 -7.34 22.52 -23.56
N VAL A 191 -6.10 22.14 -23.22
CA VAL A 191 -5.03 23.07 -22.83
C VAL A 191 -3.69 22.51 -23.31
N SER A 192 -3.57 22.25 -24.62
CA SER A 192 -2.26 22.12 -25.27
C SER A 192 -1.92 23.49 -25.86
N GLY A 193 -1.45 24.41 -25.02
CA GLY A 193 -1.13 25.76 -25.51
C GLY A 193 -0.48 26.69 -24.50
N GLU A 194 -0.80 26.60 -23.21
CA GLU A 194 -0.08 27.37 -22.20
C GLU A 194 1.23 26.66 -21.84
N GLN A 195 2.34 27.40 -21.82
CA GLN A 195 3.59 26.95 -21.21
C GLN A 195 3.26 26.42 -19.81
N LYS A 196 3.15 25.09 -19.65
CA LYS A 196 2.91 24.48 -18.35
C LYS A 196 4.00 25.01 -17.43
N PRO A 197 3.66 25.72 -16.32
CA PRO A 197 4.65 26.22 -15.39
C PRO A 197 5.62 25.09 -15.06
N LYS A 198 6.92 25.36 -15.07
CA LYS A 198 7.92 24.33 -14.76
C LYS A 198 7.66 23.84 -13.33
N THR A 199 7.11 22.64 -13.22
CA THR A 199 6.90 21.96 -11.94
C THR A 199 8.26 21.78 -11.27
N ARG A 200 8.42 22.33 -10.07
CA ARG A 200 9.69 22.28 -9.34
C ARG A 200 9.47 21.67 -7.97
N MET A 201 10.10 20.53 -7.72
CA MET A 201 10.13 19.99 -6.37
C MET A 201 11.06 20.83 -5.50
N THR A 202 10.57 21.18 -4.31
CA THR A 202 11.38 21.81 -3.28
C THR A 202 12.26 20.77 -2.59
N LYS A 203 13.29 21.23 -1.87
CA LYS A 203 14.12 20.37 -1.01
C LYS A 203 13.26 19.60 0.00
N GLY A 204 12.25 20.24 0.59
CA GLY A 204 11.33 19.61 1.54
C GLY A 204 10.55 18.44 0.91
N ALA A 205 10.04 18.61 -0.30
CA ALA A 205 9.32 17.54 -0.99
C ALA A 205 10.22 16.35 -1.34
N TRP A 206 11.47 16.60 -1.75
CA TRP A 206 12.47 15.54 -1.94
C TRP A 206 12.83 14.81 -0.65
N THR A 207 12.92 15.51 0.48
CA THR A 207 13.12 14.90 1.79
C THR A 207 11.98 13.94 2.14
N MET A 208 10.73 14.33 1.86
CA MET A 208 9.57 13.46 2.10
C MET A 208 9.53 12.25 1.16
N ALA A 209 9.96 12.43 -0.09
CA ALA A 209 10.10 11.35 -1.06
C ALA A 209 11.16 10.33 -0.63
N ALA A 210 12.34 10.80 -0.18
CA ALA A 210 13.40 9.96 0.36
C ALA A 210 12.97 9.25 1.66
N LEU A 211 12.24 9.94 2.54
CA LEU A 211 11.68 9.35 3.76
C LEU A 211 10.69 8.23 3.44
N THR A 212 9.85 8.42 2.43
CA THR A 212 8.88 7.40 1.99
C THR A 212 9.60 6.18 1.44
N PHE A 213 10.64 6.40 0.61
CA PHE A 213 11.48 5.32 0.13
C PHE A 213 12.10 4.53 1.29
N ALA A 214 12.72 5.23 2.26
CA ALA A 214 13.31 4.61 3.45
C ALA A 214 12.27 3.85 4.30
N LEU A 215 11.10 4.45 4.53
CA LEU A 215 10.03 3.85 5.31
C LEU A 215 9.52 2.55 4.68
N PHE A 216 9.32 2.53 3.35
CA PHE A 216 8.80 1.34 2.68
C PHE A 216 9.88 0.30 2.39
N ILE A 217 11.14 0.69 2.14
CA ILE A 217 12.22 -0.29 1.93
C ILE A 217 12.55 -1.00 3.24
N ILE A 218 12.38 -0.35 4.40
CA ILE A 218 12.54 -0.97 5.71
C ILE A 218 11.26 -1.70 6.08
N GLY A 219 10.11 -1.04 5.97
CA GLY A 219 8.84 -1.49 6.52
C GLY A 219 8.15 -2.61 5.74
N GLN A 220 8.40 -2.75 4.43
CA GLN A 220 7.76 -3.82 3.65
C GLN A 220 8.07 -5.22 4.19
N THR A 221 9.26 -5.41 4.77
CA THR A 221 9.70 -6.68 5.34
C THR A 221 8.70 -7.23 6.33
N TYR A 222 8.05 -6.36 7.11
CA TYR A 222 7.06 -6.78 8.09
C TYR A 222 5.89 -7.55 7.45
N SER A 223 5.34 -7.07 6.32
CA SER A 223 4.20 -7.73 5.67
C SER A 223 4.57 -9.06 5.03
N VAL A 224 5.81 -9.15 4.52
CA VAL A 224 6.35 -10.35 3.88
C VAL A 224 6.69 -11.41 4.92
N GLN A 225 7.38 -11.01 5.99
CA GLN A 225 7.96 -11.95 6.96
C GLN A 225 7.00 -12.39 8.06
N LEU A 226 5.87 -11.73 8.26
CA LEU A 226 4.89 -12.18 9.25
C LEU A 226 4.37 -13.60 8.95
N SER A 227 4.14 -13.94 7.67
CA SER A 227 3.69 -15.29 7.30
C SER A 227 4.75 -16.34 7.61
N TYR A 228 6.01 -16.09 7.22
CA TYR A 228 7.12 -17.00 7.51
C TYR A 228 7.36 -17.16 9.01
N LEU A 229 7.29 -16.07 9.79
CA LEU A 229 7.51 -16.12 11.25
C LEU A 229 6.49 -17.03 11.95
N VAL A 230 5.21 -16.91 11.60
CA VAL A 230 4.13 -17.69 12.23
C VAL A 230 4.32 -19.18 11.98
N VAL A 231 4.71 -19.55 10.76
CA VAL A 231 4.96 -20.94 10.35
C VAL A 231 6.27 -21.47 10.94
N GLU A 232 7.39 -20.72 10.83
CA GLU A 232 8.72 -21.15 11.31
C GLU A 232 8.75 -21.37 12.82
N LYS A 233 8.08 -20.51 13.60
CA LYS A 233 7.99 -20.68 15.05
C LYS A 233 6.92 -21.70 15.49
N GLY A 234 6.15 -22.27 14.57
CA GLY A 234 5.04 -23.17 14.89
C GLY A 234 3.95 -22.50 15.75
N ILE A 235 3.84 -21.17 15.69
CA ILE A 235 2.87 -20.41 16.49
C ILE A 235 1.46 -20.53 15.89
N GLY A 236 1.37 -20.78 14.57
CA GLY A 236 0.09 -20.87 13.91
C GLY A 236 0.10 -21.31 12.44
N SER A 237 -1.09 -21.35 11.84
CA SER A 237 -1.32 -21.68 10.42
C SER A 237 -1.29 -20.44 9.51
N SER A 238 -1.43 -20.63 8.19
CA SER A 238 -1.49 -19.51 7.23
C SER A 238 -2.76 -18.67 7.38
N THR A 239 -3.87 -19.26 7.83
CA THR A 239 -5.04 -18.49 8.28
C THR A 239 -4.67 -17.52 9.39
N GLN A 240 -3.91 -17.97 10.39
CA GLN A 240 -3.53 -17.16 11.54
C GLN A 240 -2.51 -16.06 11.16
N ALA A 241 -1.58 -16.35 10.25
CA ALA A 241 -0.74 -15.32 9.62
C ALA A 241 -1.58 -14.28 8.87
N GLY A 242 -2.56 -14.73 8.07
CA GLY A 242 -3.48 -13.87 7.35
C GLY A 242 -4.31 -12.97 8.29
N LEU A 243 -4.77 -13.53 9.42
CA LEU A 243 -5.42 -12.76 10.49
C LEU A 243 -4.48 -11.68 11.07
N GLY A 244 -3.19 -11.98 11.27
CA GLY A 244 -2.20 -10.99 11.70
C GLY A 244 -2.18 -9.76 10.79
N ILE A 245 -2.14 -9.95 9.47
CA ILE A 245 -2.17 -8.84 8.51
C ILE A 245 -3.55 -8.15 8.46
N ALA A 246 -4.64 -8.87 8.73
CA ALA A 246 -5.95 -8.26 8.92
C ALA A 246 -5.98 -7.32 10.15
N PHE A 247 -5.33 -7.69 11.26
CA PHE A 247 -5.16 -6.81 12.42
C PHE A 247 -4.34 -5.55 12.08
N PHE A 248 -3.34 -5.67 11.21
CA PHE A 248 -2.65 -4.51 10.63
C PHE A 248 -3.62 -3.57 9.89
N ALA A 249 -4.50 -4.11 9.04
CA ALA A 249 -5.50 -3.29 8.35
C ALA A 249 -6.50 -2.65 9.33
N ILE A 250 -6.94 -3.37 10.37
CA ILE A 250 -7.83 -2.83 11.42
C ILE A 250 -7.15 -1.68 12.17
N GLY A 251 -5.90 -1.87 12.60
CA GLY A 251 -5.14 -0.82 13.29
C GLY A 251 -4.98 0.42 12.41
N GLY A 252 -4.69 0.24 11.13
CA GLY A 252 -4.61 1.34 10.17
C GLY A 252 -5.94 2.06 9.99
N PHE A 253 -7.04 1.33 9.83
CA PHE A 253 -8.38 1.89 9.74
C PHE A 253 -8.75 2.72 10.98
N VAL A 254 -8.56 2.16 12.18
CA VAL A 254 -8.86 2.84 13.45
C VAL A 254 -8.04 4.13 13.59
N MET A 255 -6.73 4.08 13.33
CA MET A 255 -5.93 5.31 13.40
C MET A 255 -6.25 6.30 12.29
N GLY A 256 -6.64 5.85 11.10
CA GLY A 256 -7.12 6.73 10.03
C GLY A 256 -8.29 7.59 10.49
N LEU A 257 -9.27 6.98 11.18
CA LEU A 257 -10.42 7.71 11.75
C LEU A 257 -10.01 8.70 12.87
N LEU A 258 -8.97 8.36 13.63
CA LEU A 258 -8.48 9.17 14.74
C LEU A 258 -7.41 10.20 14.32
N PHE A 259 -6.96 10.17 13.06
CA PHE A 259 -5.79 10.94 12.59
C PHE A 259 -5.91 12.43 12.91
N GLY A 260 -7.04 13.09 12.62
CA GLY A 260 -7.21 14.53 12.88
C GLY A 260 -7.10 14.90 14.37
N LYS A 261 -7.62 14.05 15.27
CA LYS A 261 -7.51 14.27 16.72
C LYS A 261 -6.09 14.07 17.22
N VAL A 262 -5.36 13.11 16.66
CA VAL A 262 -3.97 12.83 17.05
C VAL A 262 -3.02 13.86 16.44
N SER A 263 -3.17 14.20 15.16
CA SER A 263 -2.31 15.16 14.46
C SER A 263 -2.43 16.58 15.02
N SER A 264 -3.61 17.00 15.47
CA SER A 264 -3.80 18.31 16.12
C SER A 264 -3.07 18.43 17.46
N LYS A 265 -2.96 17.33 18.21
CA LYS A 265 -2.20 17.27 19.48
C LYS A 265 -0.69 17.13 19.26
N VAL A 266 -0.27 16.21 18.39
CA VAL A 266 1.13 15.81 18.20
C VAL A 266 1.86 16.72 17.18
N LYS A 267 1.11 17.34 16.25
CA LYS A 267 1.58 18.30 15.24
C LYS A 267 2.78 17.76 14.45
N THR A 268 3.89 18.50 14.41
CA THR A 268 5.11 18.19 13.63
C THR A 268 5.72 16.82 13.96
N TYR A 269 5.42 16.23 15.12
CA TYR A 269 5.96 14.94 15.54
C TYR A 269 5.12 13.72 15.09
N ILE A 270 4.00 13.92 14.38
CA ILE A 270 3.07 12.84 14.00
C ILE A 270 3.76 11.74 13.20
N ILE A 271 4.70 12.11 12.31
CA ILE A 271 5.46 11.15 11.49
C ILE A 271 6.40 10.33 12.38
N ALA A 272 7.15 10.98 13.27
CA ALA A 272 8.07 10.31 14.18
C ALA A 272 7.34 9.35 15.13
N LEU A 273 6.20 9.78 15.68
CA LEU A 273 5.35 8.94 16.51
C LEU A 273 4.82 7.72 15.72
N GLY A 274 4.35 7.94 14.49
CA GLY A 274 3.90 6.84 13.62
C GLY A 274 4.97 5.78 13.41
N ILE A 275 6.18 6.21 13.02
CA ILE A 275 7.32 5.29 12.79
C ILE A 275 7.75 4.60 14.09
N ALA A 276 7.73 5.28 15.23
CA ALA A 276 8.03 4.67 16.54
C ALA A 276 7.02 3.58 16.91
N VAL A 277 5.73 3.81 16.67
CA VAL A 277 4.68 2.82 16.90
C VAL A 277 4.82 1.64 15.92
N MET A 278 5.24 1.87 14.67
CA MET A 278 5.60 0.79 13.74
C MET A 278 6.78 -0.04 14.27
N ALA A 279 7.84 0.61 14.76
CA ALA A 279 9.00 -0.06 15.33
C ALA A 279 8.62 -0.94 16.52
N LEU A 280 7.78 -0.41 17.43
CA LEU A 280 7.26 -1.15 18.59
C LEU A 280 6.40 -2.35 18.15
N GLY A 281 5.49 -2.14 17.20
CA GLY A 281 4.65 -3.22 16.66
C GLY A 281 5.49 -4.34 16.06
N CYS A 282 6.49 -3.98 15.24
CA CYS A 282 7.42 -4.94 14.66
C CYS A 282 8.23 -5.67 15.73
N PHE A 283 8.74 -4.96 16.75
CA PHE A 283 9.50 -5.54 17.86
C PHE A 283 8.67 -6.58 18.63
N ILE A 284 7.41 -6.27 18.95
CA ILE A 284 6.49 -7.22 19.62
C ILE A 284 6.31 -8.48 18.79
N VAL A 285 6.15 -8.36 17.47
CA VAL A 285 6.03 -9.51 16.56
C VAL A 285 7.31 -10.33 16.53
N THR A 286 8.50 -9.71 16.45
CA THR A 286 9.80 -10.40 16.44
C THR A 286 9.96 -11.34 17.64
N PHE A 287 9.53 -10.91 18.83
CA PHE A 287 9.59 -11.68 20.08
C PHE A 287 8.28 -12.39 20.43
N ALA A 288 7.34 -12.50 19.50
CA ALA A 288 6.09 -13.20 19.74
C ALA A 288 6.36 -14.67 20.09
N GLY A 289 5.79 -15.11 21.22
CA GLY A 289 5.69 -16.51 21.64
C GLY A 289 4.28 -17.09 21.44
N GLY A 290 3.36 -16.32 20.84
CA GLY A 290 1.97 -16.71 20.64
C GLY A 290 1.23 -15.76 19.70
N MET A 291 0.10 -16.20 19.15
CA MET A 291 -0.68 -15.41 18.18
C MET A 291 -1.20 -14.07 18.73
N ALA A 292 -1.49 -13.99 20.04
CA ALA A 292 -1.92 -12.73 20.67
C ALA A 292 -0.87 -11.61 20.53
N ALA A 293 0.42 -11.94 20.70
CA ALA A 293 1.51 -11.00 20.48
C ALA A 293 1.62 -10.61 19.00
N CYS A 294 1.48 -11.58 18.08
CA CYS A 294 1.45 -11.30 16.64
C CYS A 294 0.33 -10.31 16.28
N HIS A 295 -0.90 -10.55 16.71
CA HIS A 295 -2.05 -9.68 16.42
C HIS A 295 -1.89 -8.28 17.02
N THR A 296 -1.42 -8.19 18.27
CA THR A 296 -1.19 -6.91 18.95
C THR A 296 -0.11 -6.10 18.25
N GLY A 297 1.03 -6.72 17.93
CA GLY A 297 2.10 -6.06 17.19
C GLY A 297 1.66 -5.63 15.79
N SER A 298 0.82 -6.44 15.13
CA SER A 298 0.26 -6.11 13.81
C SER A 298 -0.67 -4.92 13.83
N LEU A 299 -1.58 -4.87 14.81
CA LEU A 299 -2.47 -3.74 15.02
C LEU A 299 -1.68 -2.45 15.25
N LEU A 300 -0.66 -2.48 16.12
CA LEU A 300 0.21 -1.33 16.36
C LEU A 300 0.95 -0.92 15.08
N TYR A 301 1.48 -1.87 14.32
CA TYR A 301 2.17 -1.57 13.06
C TYR A 301 1.26 -0.83 12.07
N GLY A 302 0.01 -1.28 11.92
CA GLY A 302 -0.98 -0.64 11.08
C GLY A 302 -1.35 0.77 11.54
N MET A 303 -1.53 0.95 12.85
CA MET A 303 -1.76 2.26 13.46
C MET A 303 -0.61 3.22 13.17
N GLY A 304 0.63 2.76 13.34
CA GLY A 304 1.85 3.50 13.07
C GLY A 304 1.94 3.99 11.62
N LEU A 305 1.68 3.09 10.66
CA LEU A 305 1.69 3.44 9.24
C LEU A 305 0.63 4.50 8.89
N SER A 306 -0.56 4.41 9.49
CA SER A 306 -1.66 5.36 9.26
C SER A 306 -1.48 6.71 9.96
N MET A 307 -0.49 6.86 10.84
CA MET A 307 -0.02 8.16 11.33
C MET A 307 1.09 8.72 10.41
N ALA A 308 2.05 7.88 10.03
CA ALA A 308 3.20 8.30 9.25
C ALA A 308 2.81 8.71 7.83
N LEU A 309 2.06 7.89 7.09
CA LEU A 309 1.81 8.09 5.67
C LEU A 309 0.97 9.35 5.37
N PRO A 310 -0.15 9.63 6.05
CA PRO A 310 -0.87 10.89 5.84
C PRO A 310 -0.05 12.11 6.26
N GLY A 311 0.74 12.00 7.34
CA GLY A 311 1.68 13.05 7.74
C GLY A 311 2.72 13.36 6.66
N ILE A 312 3.20 12.31 5.97
CA ILE A 312 4.12 12.45 4.85
C ILE A 312 3.46 13.17 3.68
N PHE A 313 2.25 12.76 3.28
CA PHE A 313 1.54 13.38 2.17
C PHE A 313 1.19 14.83 2.43
N ILE A 314 0.68 15.15 3.62
CA ILE A 314 0.38 16.54 4.01
C ILE A 314 1.65 17.40 3.93
N THR A 315 2.74 16.96 4.56
CA THR A 315 4.01 17.69 4.57
C THR A 315 4.56 17.88 3.16
N THR A 316 4.41 16.87 2.29
CA THR A 316 4.81 16.94 0.88
C THR A 316 4.02 18.03 0.15
N THR A 317 2.69 18.01 0.28
CA THR A 317 1.80 18.96 -0.42
C THR A 317 1.98 20.39 0.07
N THR A 318 2.27 20.60 1.35
CA THR A 318 2.51 21.95 1.90
C THR A 318 3.92 22.46 1.65
N SER A 319 4.83 21.60 1.16
CA SER A 319 6.22 21.98 0.87
C SER A 319 6.42 22.46 -0.57
N VAL A 320 5.40 22.38 -1.42
CA VAL A 320 5.44 22.80 -2.82
C VAL A 320 4.30 23.77 -3.11
N ASP A 321 4.40 24.50 -4.23
CA ASP A 321 3.27 25.26 -4.74
C ASP A 321 2.06 24.35 -5.05
N PRO A 322 0.81 24.85 -4.93
CA PRO A 322 -0.38 24.06 -5.19
C PRO A 322 -0.41 23.39 -6.57
N PHE A 323 0.22 24.01 -7.58
CA PHE A 323 0.32 23.47 -8.93
C PHE A 323 1.22 22.23 -9.00
N SER A 324 2.31 22.20 -8.23
CA SER A 324 3.26 21.08 -8.17
C SER A 324 2.86 19.97 -7.18
N ALA A 325 1.83 20.17 -6.34
CA ALA A 325 1.40 19.22 -5.31
C ALA A 325 1.05 17.82 -5.85
N GLY A 326 0.34 17.75 -6.98
CA GLY A 326 -0.01 16.48 -7.61
C GLY A 326 1.20 15.68 -8.10
N MET A 327 2.19 16.37 -8.69
CA MET A 327 3.45 15.75 -9.10
C MET A 327 4.25 15.26 -7.90
N ALA A 328 4.30 16.05 -6.82
CA ALA A 328 5.02 15.67 -5.61
C ALA A 328 4.46 14.38 -4.97
N ILE A 329 3.13 14.26 -4.84
CA ILE A 329 2.48 13.02 -4.37
C ILE A 329 2.80 11.85 -5.31
N SER A 330 2.78 12.08 -6.62
CA SER A 330 3.07 11.03 -7.62
C SER A 330 4.49 10.49 -7.47
N ILE A 331 5.48 11.37 -7.26
CA ILE A 331 6.88 10.99 -7.04
C ILE A 331 7.04 10.23 -5.73
N VAL A 332 6.41 10.69 -4.64
CA VAL A 332 6.40 9.99 -3.36
C VAL A 332 5.83 8.57 -3.51
N THR A 333 4.72 8.42 -4.25
CA THR A 333 4.06 7.13 -4.49
C THR A 333 4.87 6.21 -5.41
N ALA A 334 5.56 6.77 -6.41
CA ALA A 334 6.46 6.02 -7.27
C ALA A 334 7.66 5.47 -6.47
N LEU A 335 8.27 6.30 -5.61
CA LEU A 335 9.35 5.88 -4.73
C LEU A 335 8.90 4.86 -3.68
N GLN A 336 7.67 4.99 -3.17
CA GLN A 336 7.06 3.93 -2.34
C GLN A 336 7.06 2.60 -3.09
N ASN A 337 6.50 2.53 -4.29
CA ASN A 337 6.43 1.28 -5.06
C ASN A 337 7.82 0.74 -5.43
N LEU A 338 8.76 1.62 -5.77
CA LEU A 338 10.15 1.25 -6.03
C LEU A 338 10.81 0.63 -4.79
N ALA A 339 10.60 1.25 -3.62
CA ALA A 339 11.10 0.73 -2.34
C ALA A 339 10.53 -0.65 -2.01
N GLN A 340 9.24 -0.88 -2.28
CA GLN A 340 8.61 -2.19 -2.10
C GLN A 340 9.19 -3.25 -3.05
N PHE A 341 9.53 -2.87 -4.29
CA PHE A 341 10.21 -3.76 -5.23
C PHE A 341 11.64 -4.09 -4.78
N CYS A 342 12.40 -3.10 -4.30
CA CYS A 342 13.79 -3.27 -3.88
C CYS A 342 13.94 -3.99 -2.52
N ASN A 343 12.93 -3.92 -1.66
CA ASN A 343 12.92 -4.51 -0.32
C ASN A 343 13.42 -5.97 -0.25
N PRO A 344 12.84 -6.94 -0.99
CA PRO A 344 13.24 -8.34 -0.86
C PRO A 344 14.69 -8.58 -1.30
N TYR A 345 15.18 -7.84 -2.30
CA TYR A 345 16.58 -7.92 -2.75
C TYR A 345 17.56 -7.40 -1.70
N LEU A 346 17.23 -6.28 -1.04
CA LEU A 346 18.04 -5.72 0.05
C LEU A 346 18.13 -6.70 1.23
N TYR A 347 16.98 -7.25 1.65
CA TYR A 347 16.95 -8.18 2.78
C TYR A 347 17.57 -9.54 2.46
N SER A 348 17.45 -10.02 1.22
CA SER A 348 18.18 -11.20 0.76
C SER A 348 19.70 -10.97 0.77
N PHE A 349 20.17 -9.80 0.35
CA PHE A 349 21.59 -9.45 0.41
C PHE A 349 22.09 -9.41 1.86
N ILE A 350 21.35 -8.74 2.75
CA ILE A 350 21.69 -8.65 4.18
C ILE A 350 21.71 -10.04 4.82
N ALA A 351 20.72 -10.89 4.53
CA ALA A 351 20.67 -12.26 5.04
C ALA A 351 21.91 -13.07 4.60
N SER A 352 22.30 -12.96 3.33
CA SER A 352 23.49 -13.65 2.81
C SER A 352 24.79 -13.16 3.46
N ALA A 353 24.88 -11.87 3.80
CA ALA A 353 26.04 -11.28 4.45
C ALA A 353 26.15 -11.69 5.93
N LEU A 354 25.01 -11.81 6.64
CA LEU A 354 24.98 -12.10 8.08
C LEU A 354 25.20 -13.58 8.42
N ARG A 355 25.12 -14.50 7.44
CA ARG A 355 25.30 -15.97 7.64
C ARG A 355 24.55 -16.54 8.85
N THR A 356 23.37 -16.00 9.15
CA THR A 356 22.58 -16.40 10.31
C THR A 356 21.61 -17.53 9.97
N GLU A 357 21.44 -18.47 10.89
CA GLU A 357 20.45 -19.55 10.77
C GLU A 357 19.02 -19.04 11.02
N LYS A 358 18.84 -17.95 11.78
CA LYS A 358 17.53 -17.37 12.12
C LYS A 358 17.19 -16.19 11.21
N ILE A 359 17.01 -16.46 9.91
CA ILE A 359 16.85 -15.42 8.89
C ILE A 359 15.65 -14.52 9.18
N VAL A 360 14.44 -15.09 9.36
CA VAL A 360 13.20 -14.32 9.54
C VAL A 360 13.26 -13.46 10.81
N PHE A 361 13.71 -14.03 11.94
CA PHE A 361 13.89 -13.29 13.19
C PHE A 361 14.87 -12.12 13.02
N THR A 362 16.00 -12.36 12.36
CA THR A 362 17.04 -11.32 12.15
C THR A 362 16.53 -10.20 11.26
N GLN A 363 15.80 -10.52 10.20
CA GLN A 363 15.22 -9.52 9.30
C GLN A 363 14.15 -8.67 10.01
N LEU A 364 13.27 -9.27 10.82
CA LEU A 364 12.27 -8.53 11.60
C LEU A 364 12.89 -7.71 12.72
N LEU A 365 13.94 -8.21 13.39
CA LEU A 365 14.69 -7.45 14.39
C LEU A 365 15.36 -6.25 13.75
N LEU A 366 16.07 -6.45 12.63
CA LEU A 366 16.70 -5.37 11.87
C LEU A 366 15.66 -4.32 11.43
N THR A 367 14.50 -4.77 10.94
CA THR A 367 13.38 -3.89 10.57
C THR A 367 12.97 -3.01 11.76
N SER A 368 12.77 -3.61 12.94
CA SER A 368 12.37 -2.87 14.15
C SER A 368 13.41 -1.84 14.58
N VAL A 369 14.70 -2.18 14.53
CA VAL A 369 15.81 -1.28 14.89
C VAL A 369 15.92 -0.14 13.89
N LEU A 370 15.88 -0.43 12.59
CA LEU A 370 15.96 0.60 11.54
C LEU A 370 14.77 1.56 11.59
N LEU A 371 13.56 1.06 11.87
CA LEU A 371 12.40 1.93 12.10
C LEU A 371 12.57 2.79 13.36
N ALA A 372 13.10 2.23 14.46
CA ALA A 372 13.37 3.02 15.67
C ALA A 372 14.39 4.14 15.42
N VAL A 373 15.48 3.84 14.69
CA VAL A 373 16.46 4.85 14.26
C VAL A 373 15.81 5.91 13.40
N LEU A 374 15.01 5.51 12.40
CA LEU A 374 14.30 6.43 11.52
C LEU A 374 13.32 7.32 12.30
N ALA A 375 12.64 6.77 13.31
CA ALA A 375 11.75 7.53 14.19
C ALA A 375 12.51 8.61 14.98
N VAL A 376 13.69 8.27 15.52
CA VAL A 376 14.56 9.25 16.21
C VAL A 376 15.03 10.33 15.24
N CYS A 377 15.48 9.97 14.04
CA CYS A 377 15.86 10.95 13.02
C CYS A 377 14.71 11.92 12.69
N MET A 378 13.48 11.40 12.58
CA MET A 378 12.30 12.22 12.31
C MET A 378 11.87 13.07 13.50
N ALA A 379 12.07 12.58 14.74
CA ALA A 379 11.85 13.38 15.94
C ALA A 379 12.82 14.57 15.99
N VAL A 380 14.10 14.34 15.69
CA VAL A 380 15.12 15.40 15.60
C VAL A 380 14.79 16.40 14.49
N TRP A 381 14.36 15.92 13.32
CA TRP A 381 13.89 16.80 12.25
C TRP A 381 12.69 17.65 12.69
N GLY A 382 11.72 17.05 13.39
CA GLY A 382 10.56 17.76 13.94
C GLY A 382 10.94 18.83 14.97
N MET A 383 11.94 18.56 15.81
CA MET A 383 12.48 19.54 16.77
C MET A 383 13.10 20.75 16.07
N LYS A 384 13.91 20.51 15.03
CA LYS A 384 14.53 21.59 14.23
C LYS A 384 13.47 22.47 13.58
N LYS A 385 12.47 21.86 12.92
CA LYS A 385 11.36 22.61 12.31
C LYS A 385 10.54 23.41 13.31
N LYS A 386 10.29 22.88 14.51
CA LYS A 386 9.59 23.61 15.56
C LYS A 386 10.39 24.82 16.03
N LYS A 387 11.71 24.69 16.13
CA LYS A 387 12.62 25.79 16.50
C LYS A 387 12.65 26.88 15.43
N GLU A 388 12.83 26.51 14.16
CA GLU A 388 12.79 27.45 13.02
C GLU A 388 11.47 28.24 12.97
N ALA A 389 10.33 27.58 13.24
CA ALA A 389 9.04 28.24 13.28
C ALA A 389 8.88 29.23 14.46
N ALA A 390 9.54 28.96 15.60
CA ALA A 390 9.56 29.88 16.73
C ALA A 390 10.46 31.09 16.45
N ASP A 391 11.62 30.86 15.84
CA ASP A 391 12.60 31.91 15.52
C ASP A 391 12.10 32.88 14.42
N CYS A 392 11.21 32.45 13.51
CA CYS A 392 10.55 33.33 12.52
C CYS A 392 9.31 34.08 13.05
N SER A 393 8.85 33.79 14.27
CA SER A 393 7.71 34.46 14.90
C SER A 393 8.10 35.56 15.87
N VAL A 394 9.40 35.79 16.02
CA VAL A 394 10.05 36.91 16.72
C VAL A 394 10.59 37.86 15.66
#